data_AF-A0A6J4R0S7-F1
#
_entry.id   AF-A0A6J4R0S7-F1
#
_cell.length_a   1.000
_cell.length_b   1.000
_cell.length_c   1.000
_cell.angle_alpha   90.00
_cell.angle_beta   90.00
_cell.angle_gamma   90.00
#
_symmetry.space_group_name_H-M   'P 1'
#
loop_
_entity.id
_entity.type
_entity.pdbx_description
1 polymer ?
#
loop_
_entity_poly.entity_id
_entity_poly.type
_entity_poly.pdbx_seq_one_letter_code
_entity_poly.pdbx_strand_id
1 'polypeptide(L)' 'MRTREGMAVAKAKGRLKGKQPPLSPSQRKHLLKLAVAGQHTQTELAELFRVSRTTVYRELQRAAR' A
#
# COMPACT_ATOMS: atom_id res chain seq x y z
N MET A 1 -28.79 7.04 5.11
CA MET A 1 -28.14 7.39 6.40
C MET A 1 -27.31 6.19 6.88
N ARG A 2 -26.03 6.35 7.25
CA ARG A 2 -25.21 5.25 7.79
C ARG A 2 -25.46 5.15 9.31
N THR A 3 -26.18 4.14 9.78
CA THR A 3 -26.40 3.89 11.22
C THR A 3 -25.20 3.15 11.83
N ARG A 4 -24.91 3.42 13.12
CA ARG A 4 -23.82 2.74 13.86
C ARG A 4 -23.99 1.22 13.85
N GLU A 5 -25.21 0.74 14.02
CA GLU A 5 -25.55 -0.69 14.00
C GLU A 5 -25.29 -1.31 12.62
N GLY A 6 -25.71 -0.66 11.53
CA GLY A 6 -25.45 -1.13 10.17
C GLY A 6 -23.95 -1.19 9.85
N MET A 7 -23.16 -0.25 10.37
CA MET A 7 -21.70 -0.29 10.26
C MET A 7 -21.06 -1.42 11.06
N ALA A 8 -21.55 -1.71 12.26
CA ALA A 8 -21.06 -2.83 13.07
C ALA A 8 -21.29 -4.17 12.36
N VAL A 9 -22.49 -4.37 11.78
CA VAL A 9 -22.80 -5.56 10.99
C VAL A 9 -21.93 -5.65 9.73
N ALA A 10 -21.69 -4.54 9.03
CA ALA A 10 -20.81 -4.52 7.86
C ALA A 10 -19.33 -4.78 8.22
N LYS A 11 -18.87 -4.31 9.38
CA LYS A 11 -17.54 -4.59 9.94
C LYS A 11 -17.40 -6.08 10.28
N ALA A 12 -18.37 -6.65 10.98
CA ALA A 12 -18.40 -8.07 11.34
C ALA A 12 -18.39 -8.98 10.11
N LYS A 13 -19.08 -8.56 9.03
CA LYS A 13 -19.08 -9.26 7.73
C LYS A 13 -17.84 -8.97 6.85
N GLY A 14 -16.84 -8.23 7.35
CA GLY A 14 -15.61 -7.92 6.61
C GLY A 14 -15.79 -7.02 5.38
N ARG A 15 -16.93 -6.33 5.25
CA ARG A 15 -17.28 -5.53 4.06
C ARG A 15 -16.68 -4.13 4.11
N LEU A 16 -16.38 -3.63 5.31
CA LEU A 16 -15.67 -2.36 5.49
C LEU A 16 -14.17 -2.57 5.25
N LYS A 17 -13.75 -2.39 4.00
CA LYS A 17 -12.34 -2.33 3.61
C LYS A 17 -11.90 -0.87 3.69
N GLY A 18 -10.73 -0.63 4.30
CA GLY A 18 -10.12 0.70 4.33
C GLY A 18 -9.75 1.20 2.92
N LYS A 19 -9.12 2.38 2.85
CA LYS A 19 -8.60 2.90 1.58
C LYS A 19 -7.67 1.87 0.94
N GLN A 20 -7.95 1.49 -0.30
CA GLN A 20 -7.09 0.58 -1.04
C GLN A 20 -5.69 1.19 -1.16
N PRO A 21 -4.62 0.39 -1.01
CA PRO A 21 -3.27 0.87 -1.29
C PRO A 21 -3.19 1.45 -2.70
N PRO A 22 -2.39 2.51 -2.93
CA PRO A 22 -2.27 3.13 -4.25
C PRO A 22 -1.54 2.25 -5.27
N LEU A 23 -0.85 1.20 -4.82
CA LEU A 23 -0.10 0.27 -5.66
C LEU A 23 -0.83 -1.06 -5.77
N SER A 24 -0.91 -1.59 -6.99
CA SER A 24 -1.39 -2.95 -7.22
C SER A 24 -0.41 -3.99 -6.64
N PRO A 25 -0.85 -5.24 -6.41
CA PRO A 25 0.04 -6.30 -5.94
C PRO A 25 1.25 -6.54 -6.87
N SER A 26 1.07 -6.40 -8.19
CA SER A 26 2.16 -6.55 -9.16
C SER A 26 3.15 -5.38 -9.09
N GLN A 27 2.66 -4.14 -8.99
CA GLN A 27 3.51 -2.96 -8.80
C GLN A 27 4.31 -3.05 -7.50
N ARG A 28 3.67 -3.48 -6.40
CA ARG A 28 4.34 -3.70 -5.11
C ARG A 28 5.46 -4.72 -5.24
N LYS A 29 5.21 -5.88 -5.87
CA LYS A 29 6.24 -6.90 -6.08
C LYS A 29 7.41 -6.37 -6.90
N HIS A 30 7.13 -5.56 -7.92
CA HIS A 30 8.17 -4.94 -8.75
C HIS A 30 8.98 -3.90 -7.96
N LEU A 31 8.32 -3.04 -7.19
CA LEU A 31 8.97 -2.04 -6.33
C LEU A 31 9.92 -2.72 -5.33
N LEU A 32 9.47 -3.78 -4.66
CA LEU A 32 10.28 -4.48 -3.67
C LEU A 32 11.50 -5.17 -4.32
N LYS A 33 11.35 -5.75 -5.51
CA LYS A 33 12.48 -6.32 -6.26
C LYS A 33 13.54 -5.27 -6.59
N LEU A 34 13.12 -4.11 -7.08
CA LEU A 34 14.03 -3.02 -7.42
C LEU A 34 14.71 -2.42 -6.18
N ALA A 35 13.98 -2.30 -5.08
CA ALA A 35 14.54 -1.87 -3.81
C ALA A 35 15.59 -2.85 -3.26
N VAL A 36 15.35 -4.16 -3.35
CA VAL A 36 16.30 -5.20 -2.94
C VAL A 36 17.51 -5.25 -3.86
N ALA A 37 17.34 -5.01 -5.16
CA ALA A 37 18.44 -4.94 -6.11
C ALA A 37 19.42 -3.79 -5.82
N GLY A 38 19.01 -2.77 -5.04
CA GLY A 38 19.86 -1.66 -4.64
C GLY A 38 20.26 -0.72 -5.79
N GLN A 39 19.69 -0.91 -6.98
CA GLN A 39 20.02 -0.14 -8.19
C GLN A 39 19.30 1.21 -8.27
N HIS A 40 18.30 1.43 -7.40
CA HIS A 40 17.53 2.67 -7.38
C HIS A 40 17.45 3.23 -5.96
N THR A 41 17.57 4.55 -5.87
CA THR A 41 17.27 5.27 -4.63
C THR A 41 15.76 5.26 -4.37
N GLN A 42 15.36 5.52 -3.12
CA GLN A 42 13.94 5.59 -2.75
C GLN A 42 13.21 6.75 -3.45
N THR A 43 13.93 7.79 -3.87
CA THR A 43 13.40 8.91 -4.66
C THR A 43 13.13 8.46 -6.09
N GLU A 44 14.08 7.78 -6.73
CA GLU A 44 13.91 7.25 -8.09
C GLU A 44 12.78 6.22 -8.16
N LEU A 45 12.65 5.37 -7.13
CA LEU A 45 11.50 4.46 -7.02
C LEU A 45 10.17 5.22 -6.88
N ALA A 46 10.15 6.33 -6.16
CA ALA A 46 8.93 7.13 -6.02
C ALA A 46 8.51 7.72 -7.39
N GLU A 47 9.47 8.23 -8.16
CA GLU A 47 9.25 8.76 -9.50
C GLU A 47 8.80 7.69 -10.50
N LEU A 48 9.50 6.54 -10.54
CA LEU A 48 9.22 5.43 -11.43
C LEU A 48 7.79 4.90 -11.27
N PHE A 49 7.32 4.80 -10.02
CA PHE A 49 5.97 4.32 -9.71
C PHE A 49 4.93 5.44 -9.61
N ARG A 50 5.32 6.70 -9.84
CA ARG A 50 4.46 7.89 -9.70
C ARG A 50 3.75 7.95 -8.34
N VAL A 51 4.47 7.62 -7.27
CA VAL A 51 3.97 7.65 -5.89
C VAL A 51 4.80 8.58 -5.02
N SER A 52 4.29 8.92 -3.84
CA SER A 52 5.08 9.66 -2.86
C SER A 52 6.23 8.79 -2.29
N ARG A 53 7.34 9.41 -1.91
CA ARG A 53 8.41 8.77 -1.12
C ARG A 53 7.87 8.07 0.14
N THR A 54 6.87 8.67 0.80
CA THR A 54 6.21 8.09 1.98
C THR A 54 5.50 6.77 1.67
N THR A 55 5.02 6.58 0.45
CA THR A 55 4.44 5.30 0.00
C THR A 55 5.53 4.25 -0.17
N VAL A 56 6.67 4.61 -0.76
CA VAL A 56 7.82 3.70 -0.89
C VAL A 56 8.30 3.23 0.49
N TYR A 57 8.53 4.15 1.43
CA TYR A 57 8.93 3.80 2.80
C TYR A 57 7.93 2.85 3.48
N ARG A 58 6.64 3.13 3.38
CA ARG A 58 5.60 2.29 3.99
C ARG A 58 5.60 0.88 3.40
N GLU A 59 5.78 0.74 2.09
CA GLU A 59 5.83 -0.58 1.47
C GLU A 59 7.09 -1.37 1.86
N LEU A 60 8.24 -0.71 2.00
CA LEU A 60 9.46 -1.32 2.53
C LEU A 60 9.28 -1.75 3.99
N GLN A 61 8.73 -0.89 4.84
CA GLN A 61 8.45 -1.22 6.25
C GLN A 61 7.44 -2.37 6.38
N ARG A 62 6.44 -2.45 5.49
CA ARG A 62 5.47 -3.56 5.45
C ARG A 62 6.08 -4.86 4.96
N ALA A 63 7.14 -4.82 4.16
CA ALA A 63 7.85 -6.01 3.71
C ALA A 63 8.84 -6.51 4.76
N ALA A 64 9.32 -5.63 5.63
CA ALA A 64 10.19 -5.96 6.76
C ALA A 64 9.43 -6.42 8.02
N ARG A 65 8.09 -6.40 8.01
CA ARG A 65 7.22 -6.95 9.05
C ARG A 65 6.79 -8.35 8.66
#